data_AF-C3PND9-F1
#
_entry.id   AF-C3PND9-F1
#
_cell.length_a   1.000
_cell.length_b   1.000
_cell.length_c   1.000
_cell.angle_alpha   90.00
_cell.angle_beta   90.00
_cell.angle_gamma   90.00
#
_symmetry.space_group_name_H-M   'P 1'
#
loop_
_entity.id
_entity.type
_entity.pdbx_description
1 polymer ?
#
loop_
_entity_poly.entity_id
_entity_poly.type
_entity_poly.pdbx_seq_one_letter_code
_entity_poly.pdbx_strand_id
1 'polypeptide(L)' 'MKIIKKMAEYAKLRGVIFLAIADFILLPDKKDWRSNHRLLDTKTYENDLQDFYFIFLELEKFNKELDQLENLQEKWA' A
#
# COMPACT_ATOMS: atom_id res chain seq x y z
N MET A 1 22.72 24.34 -14.10
CA MET A 1 22.15 24.50 -12.73
C MET A 1 20.62 24.31 -12.75
N LYS A 2 20.13 23.12 -13.12
CA LYS A 2 18.68 22.80 -13.17
C LYS A 2 18.41 21.35 -12.72
N ILE A 3 19.35 20.45 -13.04
CA ILE A 3 19.32 19.02 -12.67
C ILE A 3 19.47 18.80 -11.15
N ILE A 4 20.35 19.57 -10.48
CA ILE A 4 20.61 19.45 -9.03
C ILE A 4 19.38 19.83 -8.19
N LYS A 5 18.57 20.78 -8.68
CA LYS A 5 17.38 21.28 -7.95
C LYS A 5 16.27 20.24 -7.89
N LYS A 6 16.07 19.46 -8.96
CA LYS A 6 15.09 18.37 -9.02
C LYS A 6 15.47 17.21 -8.08
N MET A 7 16.74 16.79 -8.04
CA MET A 7 17.21 15.76 -7.09
C MET A 7 16.94 16.14 -5.62
N ALA A 8 17.09 17.42 -5.27
CA ALA A 8 16.81 17.92 -3.92
C ALA A 8 15.30 17.91 -3.56
N GLU A 9 14.40 17.92 -4.55
CA GLU A 9 12.95 17.73 -4.32
C GLU A 9 12.60 16.25 -4.16
N TYR A 10 13.22 15.34 -4.94
CA TYR A 10 13.04 13.89 -4.77
C TYR A 10 13.60 13.36 -3.45
N ALA A 11 14.62 14.00 -2.87
CA ALA A 11 15.08 13.70 -1.52
C ALA A 11 14.01 13.97 -0.43
N LYS A 12 12.94 14.71 -0.76
CA LYS A 12 11.80 14.97 0.13
C LYS A 12 10.61 14.05 -0.14
N LEU A 13 10.69 13.16 -1.14
CA LEU A 13 9.61 12.21 -1.43
C LEU A 13 9.51 11.24 -0.25
N ARG A 14 8.45 11.45 0.54
CA ARG A 14 8.09 10.65 1.69
C ARG A 14 7.34 9.41 1.21
N GLY A 15 7.67 8.27 1.80
CA GLY A 15 6.94 7.03 1.61
C GLY A 15 7.16 6.35 0.26
N VAL A 16 7.73 5.15 0.24
CA VAL A 16 7.66 4.25 -0.92
C VAL A 16 6.56 3.23 -0.65
N ILE A 17 5.53 3.25 -1.51
CA ILE A 17 4.40 2.33 -1.41
C ILE A 17 4.47 1.34 -2.56
N PHE A 18 4.62 0.06 -2.22
CA PHE A 18 4.34 -1.00 -3.18
C PHE A 18 2.84 -1.28 -3.17
N LEU A 19 2.20 -1.25 -4.34
CA LEU A 19 0.78 -1.56 -4.49
C LEU A 19 0.62 -2.78 -5.39
N ALA A 20 0.07 -3.86 -4.84
CA ALA A 20 -0.36 -5.02 -5.60
C ALA A 20 -1.89 -5.05 -5.69
N ILE A 21 -2.40 -5.25 -6.89
CA ILE A 21 -3.82 -5.47 -7.17
C ILE A 21 -3.94 -6.87 -7.76
N ALA A 22 -4.73 -7.72 -7.11
CA ALA A 22 -4.90 -9.12 -7.47
C ALA A 22 -6.38 -9.45 -7.64
N ASP A 23 -6.72 -10.15 -8.72
CA ASP A 23 -8.03 -10.75 -9.01
C ASP A 23 -8.15 -12.18 -8.45
N PHE A 24 -7.37 -12.49 -7.42
CA PHE A 24 -7.41 -13.75 -6.70
C PHE A 24 -7.05 -13.54 -5.22
N ILE A 25 -7.30 -14.56 -4.40
CA ILE A 25 -6.96 -14.55 -2.98
C ILE A 25 -5.47 -14.90 -2.81
N LEU A 26 -4.65 -13.90 -2.49
CA LEU A 26 -3.22 -14.05 -2.22
C LEU A 26 -2.93 -14.36 -0.75
N LEU A 27 -3.73 -13.79 0.17
CA LEU A 27 -3.55 -13.91 1.62
C LEU A 27 -4.81 -14.49 2.26
N PRO A 28 -4.98 -15.83 2.29
CA PRO A 28 -6.23 -16.48 2.73
C PRO A 28 -6.67 -16.10 4.14
N ASP A 29 -5.72 -15.87 5.05
CA ASP A 29 -6.00 -15.56 6.45
C ASP A 29 -6.43 -14.09 6.68
N LYS A 30 -6.29 -13.22 5.68
CA LYS A 30 -6.72 -11.82 5.76
C LYS A 30 -8.14 -11.70 5.19
N LYS A 31 -9.10 -11.31 6.01
CA LYS A 31 -10.51 -11.18 5.58
C LYS A 31 -10.75 -9.93 4.72
N ASP A 32 -10.06 -8.85 5.02
CA ASP A 32 -10.24 -7.58 4.31
C ASP A 32 -9.66 -7.64 2.90
N TRP A 33 -10.36 -7.03 1.94
CA TRP A 33 -9.90 -6.85 0.56
C TRP A 33 -8.65 -5.98 0.45
N ARG A 34 -8.39 -5.14 1.46
CA ARG A 34 -7.18 -4.33 1.56
C ARG A 34 -6.38 -4.76 2.78
N SER A 35 -5.08 -4.97 2.60
CA SER A 35 -4.15 -5.13 3.72
C SER A 35 -2.91 -4.26 3.55
N ASN A 36 -2.45 -3.66 4.65
CA ASN A 36 -1.21 -2.87 4.70
C ASN A 36 -0.16 -3.66 5.48
N HIS A 37 1.04 -3.79 4.92
CA HIS A 37 2.14 -4.56 5.51
C HIS A 37 3.38 -3.69 5.62
N ARG A 38 4.07 -3.84 6.75
CA ARG A 38 5.33 -3.14 7.05
C ARG A 38 6.46 -4.16 7.11
N LEU A 39 7.67 -3.70 6.83
CA LEU A 39 8.87 -4.50 7.01
C LEU A 39 9.38 -4.32 8.43
N LEU A 40 9.68 -5.42 9.10
CA LEU A 40 10.31 -5.43 10.42
C LEU A 40 11.67 -6.12 10.31
N ASP A 41 12.64 -5.66 11.09
CA ASP A 41 13.87 -6.40 11.30
C ASP A 41 13.55 -7.78 11.90
N THR A 42 14.22 -8.81 11.42
CA THR A 42 13.89 -10.20 11.78
C THR A 42 14.39 -10.63 13.15
N LYS A 43 15.33 -9.87 13.75
CA LYS A 43 15.88 -10.15 15.07
C LYS A 43 15.24 -9.26 16.13
N THR A 44 15.13 -7.97 15.87
CA THR A 44 14.64 -6.98 16.85
C THR A 44 13.16 -6.65 16.70
N TYR A 45 12.56 -7.00 15.55
CA TYR A 45 11.20 -6.60 15.17
C TYR A 45 11.02 -5.08 15.07
N GLU A 46 12.11 -4.32 14.97
CA GLU A 46 12.06 -2.88 14.76
C GLU A 46 11.64 -2.55 13.33
N ASN A 47 10.92 -1.44 13.17
CA ASN A 47 10.50 -0.93 11.86
C ASN A 47 11.42 0.22 11.47
N ASP A 48 12.62 -0.08 10.99
CA ASP A 48 13.59 0.94 10.57
C ASP A 48 13.20 1.60 9.24
N LEU A 49 12.46 0.87 8.39
CA LEU A 49 12.02 1.29 7.06
C LEU A 49 10.56 1.78 7.10
N GLN A 50 10.23 2.71 8.00
CA GLN A 50 8.84 3.12 8.28
C GLN A 50 8.10 3.72 7.09
N ASP A 51 8.86 4.36 6.20
CA ASP A 51 8.37 4.96 4.98
C ASP A 51 8.19 3.92 3.86
N PHE A 52 8.67 2.68 4.02
CA PHE A 52 8.49 1.61 3.03
C PHE A 52 7.37 0.67 3.48
N TYR A 53 6.28 0.61 2.73
CA TYR A 53 5.19 -0.31 3.05
C TYR A 53 4.49 -0.84 1.80
N PHE A 54 3.83 -1.98 1.99
CA PHE A 54 3.15 -2.73 0.94
C PHE A 54 1.65 -2.67 1.18
N ILE A 55 0.90 -2.40 0.12
CA ILE A 55 -0.56 -2.47 0.11
C ILE A 55 -0.96 -3.55 -0.88
N PHE A 56 -1.80 -4.47 -0.42
CA PHE A 56 -2.43 -5.47 -1.26
C PHE A 56 -3.93 -5.19 -1.34
N LEU A 57 -4.44 -5.12 -2.57
CA LEU A 57 -5.85 -5.07 -2.90
C LEU A 57 -6.23 -6.40 -3.56
N GLU A 58 -6.99 -7.23 -2.86
CA GLU A 58 -7.48 -8.54 -3.30
C GLU A 58 -8.96 -8.40 -3.70
N LEU A 59 -9.20 -8.26 -5.00
CA LEU A 59 -10.51 -7.88 -5.57
C LEU A 59 -11.60 -8.93 -5.32
N GLU A 60 -11.27 -10.22 -5.27
CA GLU A 60 -12.21 -11.30 -4.90
C GLU A 60 -12.86 -11.10 -3.50
N LYS A 61 -12.19 -10.36 -2.62
CA LYS A 61 -12.73 -10.04 -1.29
C LYS A 61 -13.54 -8.74 -1.29
N PHE A 62 -13.47 -7.94 -2.35
CA PHE A 62 -14.18 -6.68 -2.49
C PHE A 62 -15.59 -6.92 -3.04
N ASN A 63 -16.55 -7.10 -2.12
CA ASN A 63 -17.93 -7.47 -2.45
C ASN A 63 -18.93 -6.34 -2.15
N LYS A 64 -18.47 -5.09 -2.29
CA LYS A 64 -19.32 -3.91 -2.08
C LYS A 64 -19.99 -3.48 -3.38
N GLU A 65 -21.28 -3.20 -3.30
CA GLU A 65 -22.05 -2.56 -4.37
C GLU A 65 -21.85 -1.04 -4.38
N LEU A 66 -22.24 -0.38 -5.47
CA LEU A 66 -22.01 1.06 -5.70
C LEU A 66 -22.56 1.97 -4.59
N ASP A 67 -23.71 1.60 -4.02
CA ASP A 67 -24.36 2.32 -2.91
C ASP A 67 -23.68 2.09 -1.55
N GLN A 68 -22.82 1.07 -1.45
CA GLN A 68 -22.07 0.70 -0.26
C GLN A 68 -20.65 1.31 -0.23
N LEU A 69 -20.28 2.08 -1.26
CA LEU A 69 -18.96 2.70 -1.38
C LEU A 69 -18.88 3.98 -0.53
N GLU A 70 -18.10 3.92 0.54
CA GLU A 70 -18.05 4.95 1.57
C GLU A 70 -16.96 5.99 1.32
N ASN A 71 -15.89 5.61 0.61
CA ASN A 71 -14.72 6.46 0.45
C ASN A 71 -14.16 6.42 -0.97
N LEU A 72 -13.25 7.36 -1.27
CA LEU A 72 -12.66 7.50 -2.59
C LEU A 72 -11.98 6.20 -3.03
N GLN A 73 -11.26 5.52 -2.13
CA GLN A 73 -10.54 4.32 -2.51
C GLN A 73 -11.48 3.21 -2.96
N GLU A 74 -12.60 3.00 -2.25
CA GLU A 74 -13.62 2.03 -2.64
C GLU A 74 -14.28 2.38 -3.98
N LYS A 75 -14.34 3.66 -4.35
CA LYS A 75 -14.87 4.12 -5.64
C LYS A 75 -13.91 3.91 -6.81
N TRP A 76 -12.62 3.70 -6.56
CA TRP A 76 -11.60 3.47 -7.58
C TRP A 76 -11.16 2.00 -7.68
N ALA A 77 -11.41 1.21 -6.65
CA ALA A 77 -11.20 -0.24 -6.65
C ALA A 77 -12.21 -0.92 -7.57
#